data_AF-A0A397HD00-F1
#
_entry.id   AF-A0A397HD00-F1
#
_cell.length_a   1.000
_cell.length_b   1.000
_cell.length_c   1.000
_cell.angle_alpha   90.00
_cell.angle_beta   90.00
_cell.angle_gamma   90.00
#
_symmetry.space_group_name_H-M   'P 1'
#
loop_
_entity.id
_entity.type
_entity.pdbx_description
1 polymer ?
#
loop_
_entity_poly.entity_id
_entity_poly.type
_entity_poly.pdbx_seq_one_letter_code
_entity_poly.pdbx_strand_id
1 'polypeptide(L)'
;MPKINISIKIFSVIIKYIYGGIISLEKLENSTIFDIVNISNELELGELVEYLKTYIVNNHAMLLVKNLEIIRDFYNDIIVKHPNTIFESENFHSLPEGALISILKQDDLQLDEGKIWEYVIKWGKGEKF
;
A
#
# COMPACT_ATOMS: atom_id res chain seq x y z
N MET A 1 28.49 -0.11 2.61
CA MET A 1 27.33 0.80 2.52
C MET A 1 26.46 0.35 1.36
N PRO A 2 25.14 0.23 1.51
CA PRO A 2 24.27 -0.04 0.38
C PRO A 2 24.37 1.11 -0.62
N LYS A 3 24.39 0.79 -1.91
CA LYS A 3 24.44 1.78 -2.98
C LYS A 3 23.01 2.18 -3.30
N ILE A 4 22.59 3.31 -2.77
CA ILE A 4 21.26 3.86 -2.93
C ILE A 4 21.13 4.38 -4.38
N ASN A 5 20.39 3.66 -5.22
CA ASN A 5 20.23 4.02 -6.63
C ASN A 5 18.97 4.87 -6.81
N ILE A 6 19.11 6.18 -6.61
CA ILE A 6 17.99 7.13 -6.67
C ILE A 6 17.92 7.77 -8.05
N SER A 7 16.73 7.75 -8.66
CA SER A 7 16.46 8.57 -9.84
C SER A 7 16.54 10.07 -9.51
N ILE A 8 17.13 10.87 -10.40
CA ILE A 8 17.24 12.34 -10.28
C ILE A 8 15.88 12.98 -9.92
N LYS A 9 14.79 12.43 -10.47
CA LYS A 9 13.42 12.88 -10.20
C LYS A 9 13.06 12.76 -8.72
N ILE A 10 13.32 11.59 -8.11
CA ILE A 10 12.99 11.33 -6.70
C ILE A 10 13.89 12.15 -5.79
N PHE A 11 15.19 12.22 -6.09
CA PHE A 11 16.12 13.04 -5.31
C PHE A 11 15.69 14.52 -5.28
N SER A 12 15.22 15.05 -6.42
CA SER A 12 14.69 16.42 -6.48
C SER A 12 13.44 16.62 -5.60
N VAL A 13 12.56 15.62 -5.51
CA VAL A 13 11.39 15.67 -4.62
C VAL A 13 11.81 15.68 -3.16
N ILE A 14 12.74 14.79 -2.78
CA ILE A 14 13.24 14.70 -1.40
C ILE A 14 13.92 16.00 -0.96
N ILE A 15 14.80 16.57 -1.79
CA ILE A 15 15.47 17.85 -1.47
C ILE A 15 14.46 18.99 -1.33
N LYS A 16 13.45 19.06 -2.20
CA LYS A 16 12.39 20.07 -2.07
C LYS A 16 11.62 19.93 -0.77
N TYR A 17 11.34 18.71 -0.33
CA TYR A 17 10.72 18.48 0.97
C TYR A 17 11.63 18.92 2.13
N ILE A 18 12.92 18.56 2.12
CA ILE A 18 13.85 18.93 3.21
C ILE A 18 13.95 20.45 3.38
N TYR A 19 14.02 21.21 2.28
CA TYR A 19 14.14 22.67 2.33
C TYR A 19 12.81 23.41 2.44
N GLY A 20 11.71 22.81 1.97
CA GLY A 20 10.41 23.47 1.83
C GLY A 20 9.32 22.94 2.74
N GLY A 21 9.49 21.77 3.36
CA GLY A 21 8.48 21.10 4.18
C GLY A 21 7.25 20.60 3.41
N ILE A 22 7.22 20.73 2.09
CA ILE A 22 6.04 20.46 1.25
C ILE A 22 6.39 19.41 0.19
N ILE A 23 5.49 18.45 -0.02
CA ILE A 23 5.57 17.45 -1.09
C ILE A 23 4.29 17.47 -1.94
N SER A 24 4.45 17.45 -3.27
CA SER A 24 3.33 17.39 -4.21
C SER A 24 3.23 15.99 -4.80
N LEU A 25 2.13 15.29 -4.53
CA LEU A 25 1.91 13.89 -4.90
C LEU A 25 0.91 13.71 -6.06
N GLU A 26 0.06 14.70 -6.33
CA GLU A 26 -1.07 14.61 -7.28
C GLU A 26 -0.68 14.27 -8.72
N LYS A 27 0.55 14.62 -9.13
CA LYS A 27 1.05 14.40 -10.50
C LYS A 27 2.05 13.25 -10.60
N LEU A 28 2.27 12.52 -9.50
CA LEU A 28 3.24 11.44 -9.47
C LEU A 28 2.57 10.12 -9.82
N GLU A 29 3.28 9.30 -10.58
CA GLU A 29 2.89 7.91 -10.73
C GLU A 29 3.01 7.20 -9.38
N ASN A 30 2.08 6.30 -9.13
CA ASN A 30 2.00 5.50 -7.93
C ASN A 30 3.30 4.75 -7.58
N SER A 31 4.01 4.22 -8.58
CA SER A 31 5.34 3.62 -8.44
C SER A 31 6.37 4.62 -7.90
N THR A 32 6.34 5.87 -8.38
CA THR A 32 7.22 6.94 -7.92
C THR A 32 6.94 7.29 -6.45
N ILE A 33 5.68 7.28 -6.03
CA ILE A 33 5.31 7.53 -4.62
C ILE A 33 5.91 6.46 -3.70
N PHE A 34 5.93 5.19 -4.11
CA PHE A 34 6.60 4.14 -3.35
C PHE A 34 8.10 4.30 -3.26
N ASP A 35 8.75 4.62 -4.39
CA ASP A 35 10.20 4.83 -4.37
C ASP A 35 10.55 5.98 -3.42
N ILE A 36 9.70 7.01 -3.35
CA ILE A 36 9.82 8.09 -2.37
C ILE A 36 9.67 7.55 -0.94
N VAL A 37 8.69 6.69 -0.64
CA VAL A 37 8.56 6.07 0.70
C VAL A 37 9.82 5.30 1.09
N ASN A 38 10.32 4.44 0.20
CA ASN A 38 11.51 3.63 0.48
C ASN A 38 12.74 4.49 0.72
N ILE A 39 12.98 5.47 -0.14
CA ILE A 39 14.11 6.39 0.01
C ILE A 39 13.95 7.25 1.26
N SER A 40 12.74 7.70 1.59
CA SER A 40 12.49 8.46 2.82
C SER A 40 12.77 7.63 4.06
N ASN A 41 12.48 6.32 4.02
CA ASN A 41 12.80 5.38 5.09
C ASN A 41 14.31 5.13 5.19
N GLU A 42 15.02 4.97 4.07
CA GLU A 42 16.49 4.85 4.04
C GLU A 42 17.20 6.12 4.53
N LEU A 43 16.59 7.27 4.33
CA LEU A 43 17.08 8.58 4.78
C LEU A 43 16.59 8.98 6.18
N GLU A 44 15.88 8.09 6.88
CA GLU A 44 15.35 8.31 8.24
C GLU A 44 14.42 9.54 8.36
N LEU A 45 13.69 9.88 7.30
CA LEU A 45 12.72 10.98 7.26
C LEU A 45 11.35 10.53 7.82
N GLY A 46 11.29 10.28 9.12
CA GLY A 46 10.12 9.67 9.79
C GLY A 46 8.78 10.35 9.52
N GLU A 47 8.71 11.69 9.63
CA GLU A 47 7.47 12.46 9.38
C GLU A 47 6.96 12.29 7.94
N LEU A 48 7.88 12.29 6.96
CA LEU A 48 7.53 12.09 5.57
C LEU A 48 7.01 10.68 5.32
N VAL A 49 7.64 9.68 5.95
CA VAL A 49 7.22 8.28 5.84
C VAL A 49 5.80 8.09 6.39
N GLU A 50 5.47 8.65 7.56
CA GLU A 50 4.11 8.57 8.11
C GLU A 50 3.07 9.26 7.25
N TYR A 51 3.38 10.46 6.76
CA TYR A 51 2.51 11.20 5.86
C TYR A 51 2.21 10.41 4.59
N LEU A 52 3.25 9.85 3.95
CA LEU A 52 3.09 9.09 2.71
C LEU A 52 2.35 7.76 2.92
N LYS A 53 2.61 7.06 4.04
CA LYS A 53 1.86 5.85 4.40
C LYS A 53 0.37 6.15 4.54
N THR A 54 0.03 7.22 5.25
CA THR A 54 -1.36 7.68 5.42
C THR A 54 -2.00 8.04 4.08
N TYR A 55 -1.26 8.75 3.21
CA TYR A 55 -1.72 9.12 1.88
C TYR A 55 -2.02 7.89 1.00
N ILE A 56 -1.15 6.88 1.01
CA ILE A 56 -1.31 5.65 0.20
C ILE A 56 -2.53 4.87 0.68
N VAL A 57 -2.72 4.72 1.99
CA VAL A 57 -3.88 4.02 2.56
C VAL A 57 -5.18 4.69 2.17
N ASN A 58 -5.25 6.02 2.23
CA ASN A 58 -6.49 6.74 1.96
C ASN A 58 -6.85 6.81 0.46
N ASN A 59 -5.85 6.79 -0.44
CA ASN A 59 -6.10 7.08 -1.87
C ASN A 59 -5.91 5.87 -2.80
N HIS A 60 -5.18 4.84 -2.39
CA HIS A 60 -4.69 3.84 -3.33
C HIS A 60 -4.61 2.42 -2.77
N ALA A 61 -5.76 1.83 -2.42
CA ALA A 61 -5.88 0.44 -1.98
C ALA A 61 -5.18 -0.59 -2.91
N MET A 62 -5.17 -0.35 -4.23
CA MET A 62 -4.59 -1.28 -5.23
C MET A 62 -3.05 -1.28 -5.26
N LEU A 63 -2.41 -0.24 -4.74
CA LEU A 63 -0.96 -0.08 -4.73
C LEU A 63 -0.25 -0.89 -3.65
N LEU A 64 -0.98 -1.19 -2.60
CA LEU A 64 -0.54 -1.92 -1.40
C LEU A 64 -0.07 -3.35 -1.73
N VAL A 65 -0.46 -3.85 -2.90
CA VAL A 65 -0.24 -5.25 -3.28
C VAL A 65 1.15 -5.53 -3.87
N LYS A 66 1.88 -4.50 -4.35
CA LYS A 66 3.12 -4.73 -5.10
C LYS A 66 4.40 -4.82 -4.25
N ASN A 67 4.46 -4.23 -3.06
CA ASN A 67 5.68 -4.22 -2.23
C ASN A 67 5.36 -4.41 -0.74
N LEU A 68 5.30 -5.69 -0.36
CA LEU A 68 4.78 -6.25 0.89
C LEU A 68 5.81 -6.40 2.03
N GLU A 69 6.93 -5.68 2.09
CA GLU A 69 7.84 -5.82 3.25
C GLU A 69 7.72 -4.66 4.24
N ILE A 70 7.84 -3.41 3.78
CA ILE A 70 7.85 -2.24 4.69
C ILE A 70 6.42 -1.80 5.10
N ILE A 71 5.43 -2.13 4.29
CA ILE A 71 4.02 -1.73 4.49
C ILE A 71 3.18 -2.90 5.01
N ARG A 72 3.70 -4.14 4.98
CA ARG A 72 2.95 -5.33 5.38
C ARG A 72 2.55 -5.31 6.85
N ASP A 73 3.42 -4.91 7.75
CA ASP A 73 3.08 -4.94 9.18
C ASP A 73 1.98 -3.90 9.50
N PHE A 74 2.05 -2.71 8.88
CA PHE A 74 1.02 -1.69 9.00
C PHE A 74 -0.29 -2.09 8.29
N TYR A 75 -0.17 -2.72 7.12
CA TYR A 75 -1.31 -3.15 6.34
C TYR A 75 -2.02 -4.33 6.99
N ASN A 76 -1.28 -5.34 7.47
CA ASN A 76 -1.80 -6.46 8.25
C ASN A 76 -2.65 -5.93 9.41
N ASP A 77 -2.16 -4.93 10.13
CA ASP A 77 -2.91 -4.29 11.21
C ASP A 77 -4.26 -3.70 10.74
N ILE A 78 -4.31 -3.13 9.54
CA ILE A 78 -5.53 -2.60 8.92
C ILE A 78 -6.43 -3.72 8.38
N ILE A 79 -5.89 -4.76 7.73
CA ILE A 79 -6.68 -5.90 7.22
C ILE A 79 -7.36 -6.62 8.39
N VAL A 80 -6.61 -6.86 9.46
CA VAL A 80 -7.09 -7.54 10.66
C VAL A 80 -8.21 -6.75 11.31
N LYS A 81 -8.04 -5.44 11.49
CA LYS A 81 -9.03 -4.55 12.14
C LYS A 81 -10.22 -4.20 11.25
N HIS A 82 -10.01 -4.07 9.94
CA HIS A 82 -10.98 -3.60 8.97
C HIS A 82 -10.91 -4.38 7.64
N PRO A 83 -11.22 -5.69 7.65
CA PRO A 83 -11.09 -6.54 6.48
C PRO A 83 -11.98 -6.08 5.31
N ASN A 84 -13.15 -5.52 5.62
CA ASN A 84 -14.10 -5.00 4.61
C ASN A 84 -13.47 -3.95 3.69
N THR A 85 -12.49 -3.17 4.15
CA THR A 85 -11.84 -2.13 3.34
C THR A 85 -11.15 -2.70 2.09
N ILE A 86 -10.76 -3.97 2.13
CA ILE A 86 -10.12 -4.67 1.01
C ILE A 86 -11.15 -5.46 0.21
N PHE A 87 -11.99 -6.25 0.90
CA PHE A 87 -12.97 -7.12 0.25
C PHE A 87 -14.08 -6.35 -0.48
N GLU A 88 -14.43 -5.16 -0.02
CA GLU A 88 -15.42 -4.28 -0.64
C GLU A 88 -14.79 -3.23 -1.57
N SER A 89 -13.47 -3.27 -1.77
CA SER A 89 -12.80 -2.35 -2.69
C SER A 89 -13.17 -2.65 -4.14
N GLU A 90 -13.41 -1.61 -4.95
CA GLU A 90 -13.62 -1.74 -6.40
C GLU A 90 -12.47 -2.47 -7.12
N ASN A 91 -11.27 -2.44 -6.52
CA ASN A 91 -10.07 -3.06 -7.06
C ASN A 91 -9.82 -4.47 -6.55
N PHE A 92 -10.73 -5.03 -5.73
CA PHE A 92 -10.55 -6.34 -5.12
C PHE A 92 -10.30 -7.43 -6.16
N HIS A 93 -11.03 -7.44 -7.28
CA HIS A 93 -10.88 -8.45 -8.34
C HIS A 93 -9.55 -8.36 -9.10
N SER A 94 -8.86 -7.23 -8.97
CA SER A 94 -7.53 -7.01 -9.55
C SER A 94 -6.39 -7.48 -8.64
N LEU A 95 -6.71 -8.00 -7.44
CA LEU A 95 -5.70 -8.59 -6.56
C LEU A 95 -5.00 -9.77 -7.24
N PRO A 96 -3.67 -9.77 -7.34
CA PRO A 96 -2.89 -10.95 -7.66
C PRO A 96 -3.16 -12.09 -6.68
N GLU A 97 -3.17 -13.31 -7.19
CA GLU A 97 -3.43 -14.53 -6.43
C GLU A 97 -2.56 -14.64 -5.16
N GLY A 98 -1.26 -14.35 -5.26
CA GLY A 98 -0.34 -14.42 -4.11
C GLY A 98 -0.71 -13.47 -2.98
N ALA A 99 -1.30 -12.33 -3.30
CA ALA A 99 -1.77 -11.37 -2.31
C ALA A 99 -3.07 -11.82 -1.66
N LEU A 100 -4.01 -12.34 -2.45
CA LEU A 100 -5.24 -12.95 -1.92
C LEU A 100 -4.90 -14.09 -0.96
N ILE A 101 -3.99 -14.99 -1.34
CA ILE A 101 -3.52 -16.08 -0.47
C ILE A 101 -2.89 -15.54 0.82
N SER A 102 -2.13 -14.45 0.75
CA SER A 102 -1.49 -13.86 1.92
C SER A 102 -2.51 -13.26 2.89
N ILE A 103 -3.57 -12.64 2.37
CA ILE A 103 -4.69 -12.12 3.17
C ILE A 103 -5.44 -13.29 3.83
N LEU A 104 -5.81 -14.31 3.05
CA LEU A 104 -6.57 -15.46 3.53
C LEU A 104 -5.81 -16.32 4.56
N LYS A 105 -4.48 -16.21 4.61
CA LYS A 105 -3.64 -16.89 5.62
C LYS A 105 -3.62 -16.20 6.99
N GLN A 106 -4.24 -15.03 7.13
CA GLN A 106 -4.36 -14.35 8.42
C GLN A 106 -5.46 -14.99 9.26
N ASP A 107 -5.09 -15.57 10.39
CA ASP A 107 -6.01 -16.23 11.32
C ASP A 107 -6.84 -15.23 12.16
N ASP A 108 -6.46 -13.95 12.16
CA ASP A 108 -6.99 -12.88 13.02
C ASP A 108 -7.95 -11.91 12.29
N LEU A 109 -8.34 -12.20 11.05
CA LEU A 109 -9.30 -11.40 10.30
C LEU A 109 -10.62 -11.24 11.07
N GLN A 110 -11.02 -10.00 11.36
CA GLN A 110 -12.30 -9.67 11.98
C GLN A 110 -13.47 -9.76 10.97
N LEU A 111 -13.59 -10.89 10.27
CA LEU A 111 -14.66 -11.16 9.29
C LEU A 111 -15.14 -12.60 9.42
N ASP A 112 -16.45 -12.79 9.23
CA ASP A 112 -17.03 -14.13 9.20
C ASP A 112 -16.49 -14.96 8.02
N GLU A 113 -16.11 -16.21 8.28
CA GLU A 113 -15.56 -17.11 7.25
C GLU A 113 -16.53 -17.29 6.07
N GLY A 114 -17.84 -17.34 6.32
CA GLY A 114 -18.85 -17.43 5.28
C GLY A 114 -18.81 -16.24 4.33
N LYS A 115 -18.63 -15.02 4.87
CA LYS A 115 -18.44 -13.81 4.06
C LYS A 115 -17.13 -13.84 3.28
N ILE A 116 -16.03 -14.31 3.89
CA ILE A 116 -14.75 -14.47 3.19
C ILE A 116 -14.92 -15.37 1.95
N TRP A 117 -15.60 -16.51 2.10
CA TRP A 117 -15.89 -17.41 0.99
C TRP A 117 -16.72 -16.76 -0.11
N GLU A 118 -17.73 -15.95 0.23
CA GLU A 118 -18.50 -15.19 -0.76
C GLU A 118 -17.61 -14.23 -1.56
N TYR A 119 -16.69 -13.50 -0.91
CA TYR A 119 -15.76 -12.62 -1.60
C TYR A 119 -14.79 -13.38 -2.50
N VAL A 120 -14.25 -14.52 -2.05
CA VAL A 120 -13.34 -15.35 -2.88
C VAL A 120 -14.04 -15.87 -4.13
N ILE A 121 -15.29 -16.30 -4.01
CA ILE A 121 -16.10 -16.73 -5.16
C ILE A 121 -16.35 -15.56 -6.12
N LYS A 122 -16.66 -14.37 -5.61
CA LYS A 122 -16.84 -13.15 -6.42
C LYS A 122 -15.53 -12.76 -7.14
N TRP A 123 -14.40 -12.83 -6.45
CA TRP A 123 -13.06 -12.60 -7.03
C TRP A 123 -12.80 -13.56 -8.20
N GLY A 124 -13.05 -14.86 -8.01
CA GLY A 124 -12.85 -15.87 -9.04
C GLY A 124 -13.77 -15.72 -10.26
N LYS A 125 -14.95 -15.11 -10.09
CA LYS A 125 -15.88 -14.80 -11.18
C LYS A 125 -15.55 -13.51 -11.94
N GLY A 126 -14.80 -12.59 -11.33
CA GLY A 126 -14.51 -11.27 -11.90
C GLY A 126 -15.74 -10.35 -12.01
N GLU A 127 -16.82 -10.62 -11.27
CA GLU A 127 -18.05 -9.83 -11.29
C GLU A 127 -17.94 -8.62 -10.35
N LYS A 128 -17.99 -7.40 -10.93
CA LYS A 128 -18.09 -6.14 -10.18
C LYS A 128 -19.49 -5.97 -9.58
N PHE A 129 -19.56 -5.20 -8.48
CA PHE A 129 -20.82 -4.62 -7.97
C PHE A 129 -21.51 -3.73 -9.02
#